data_AF-A0A1V5NDA7-F1
#
_entry.id   AF-A0A1V5NDA7-F1
#
_cell.length_a   1.000
_cell.length_b   1.000
_cell.length_c   1.000
_cell.angle_alpha   90.00
_cell.angle_beta   90.00
_cell.angle_gamma   90.00
#
_symmetry.space_group_name_H-M   'P 1'
#
loop_
_entity.id
_entity.type
_entity.pdbx_description
1 polymer ?
#
loop_
_entity_poly.entity_id
_entity_poly.type
_entity_poly.pdbx_seq_one_letter_code
_entity_poly.pdbx_strand_id
1 'polypeptide(L)' 'MLDFVNKLNELDTSGVEPLLHISSNVNVLREDISANEISREQALSNAGLKDESFFMVPKVINK' A
#
# COMPACT_ATOMS: atom_id res chain seq x y z
N MET A 1 -11.14 7.86 -22.57
CA MET A 1 -10.41 8.18 -21.30
C MET A 1 -9.05 8.75 -21.59
N LEU A 2 -8.19 8.08 -22.37
CA LEU A 2 -6.88 8.58 -22.78
C LEU A 2 -6.96 9.98 -23.45
N ASP A 3 -7.90 10.17 -24.37
CA ASP A 3 -8.07 11.47 -25.06
C ASP A 3 -8.46 12.63 -24.14
N PHE A 4 -9.13 12.33 -23.02
CA PHE A 4 -9.49 13.35 -22.02
C PHE A 4 -8.27 13.77 -21.18
N VAL A 5 -7.41 12.82 -20.82
CA VAL A 5 -6.16 13.08 -20.09
C VAL A 5 -5.16 13.86 -20.95
N ASN A 6 -5.16 13.64 -22.27
CA ASN A 6 -4.27 14.33 -23.21
C ASN A 6 -4.40 15.86 -23.20
N LYS A 7 -5.54 16.42 -22.73
CA LYS A 7 -5.72 17.87 -22.55
C LYS A 7 -4.70 18.50 -21.58
N LEU A 8 -4.16 17.71 -20.64
CA LEU A 8 -3.17 18.18 -19.69
C LEU A 8 -1.83 18.57 -20.36
N ASN A 9 -1.55 18.07 -21.57
CA ASN A 9 -0.35 18.41 -22.34
C ASN A 9 -0.37 19.84 -22.92
N GLU A 10 -1.53 20.53 -22.89
CA GLU A 10 -1.65 21.91 -23.33
C GLU A 10 -1.00 22.91 -22.34
N LEU A 11 -0.69 22.45 -21.12
CA LEU A 11 -0.08 23.25 -20.06
C LEU A 11 1.43 22.99 -19.98
N ASP A 12 2.22 24.06 -20.02
CA ASP A 12 3.66 23.98 -19.74
C ASP A 12 3.90 23.86 -18.23
N THR A 13 4.49 22.74 -17.81
CA THR A 13 4.85 22.44 -16.42
C THR A 13 6.36 22.42 -16.22
N SER A 14 7.12 22.93 -17.19
CA SER A 14 8.58 23.02 -17.11
C SER A 14 9.02 23.79 -15.87
N GLY A 15 9.80 23.14 -15.00
CA GLY A 15 10.29 23.75 -13.75
C GLY A 15 9.28 23.76 -12.59
N VAL A 16 8.10 23.16 -12.75
CA VAL A 16 7.15 22.95 -11.66
C VAL A 16 7.43 21.58 -11.02
N GLU A 17 7.83 21.59 -9.75
CA GLU A 17 8.02 20.34 -9.01
C GLU A 17 6.67 19.61 -8.81
N PRO A 18 6.62 18.28 -9.03
CA PRO A 18 5.40 17.52 -8.82
C PRO A 18 4.93 17.55 -7.36
N LEU A 19 3.61 17.73 -7.16
CA LEU A 19 3.02 17.63 -5.84
C LEU A 19 2.84 16.16 -5.43
N LEU A 20 3.63 15.70 -4.45
CA LEU A 20 3.56 14.33 -3.93
C LEU A 20 2.53 14.17 -2.81
N HIS A 21 2.56 15.08 -1.84
CA HIS A 21 1.68 15.10 -0.68
C HIS A 21 1.22 16.53 -0.42
N ILE A 22 -0.06 16.70 -0.07
CA ILE A 22 -0.63 18.02 0.27
C ILE A 22 -0.11 18.48 1.64
N SER A 23 0.20 17.55 2.54
CA SER A 23 0.70 17.84 3.89
C SER A 23 2.22 18.06 3.90
N SER A 24 2.66 18.94 4.78
CA SER A 24 4.07 19.29 5.00
C SER A 24 4.77 18.37 6.00
N ASN A 25 4.33 17.12 6.14
CA ASN A 25 4.86 16.18 7.11
C ASN A 25 6.29 15.78 6.73
N VAL A 26 7.24 16.00 7.63
CA VAL A 26 8.64 15.63 7.46
C VAL A 26 9.04 14.74 8.65
N ASN A 27 9.65 13.59 8.37
CA ASN A 27 10.19 12.68 9.38
C ASN A 27 9.20 12.29 10.50
N VAL A 28 7.97 11.96 10.13
CA VAL A 28 6.99 11.42 11.09
C VAL A 28 7.34 9.96 11.39
N LEU A 29 8.16 9.77 12.42
CA LEU A 29 8.62 8.46 12.85
C LEU A 29 7.71 7.86 13.93
N ARG A 30 7.65 6.53 13.97
CA ARG A 30 6.98 5.77 15.03
C ARG A 30 7.97 5.48 16.16
N GLU A 31 7.51 5.59 17.40
CA GLU A 31 8.27 5.16 18.58
C GLU A 31 8.59 3.65 18.54
N ASP A 32 9.77 3.27 19.01
CA ASP A 32 10.21 1.86 19.01
C ASP A 32 9.64 1.08 20.21
N ILE A 33 8.32 0.91 20.20
CA ILE A 33 7.57 0.19 21.23
C ILE A 33 6.82 -0.97 20.57
N SER A 34 6.96 -2.17 21.14
CA SER A 34 6.25 -3.37 20.64
C SER A 34 4.77 -3.33 21.01
N ALA A 35 3.90 -3.61 20.04
CA ALA A 35 2.46 -3.73 20.24
C ALA A 35 1.95 -5.04 19.61
N ASN A 36 1.20 -5.83 20.40
CA ASN A 36 0.46 -7.00 19.91
C ASN A 36 -1.03 -6.63 19.84
N GLU A 37 -1.44 -6.04 18.72
CA GLU A 37 -2.76 -5.42 18.60
C GLU A 37 -3.89 -6.40 18.28
N ILE A 38 -3.58 -7.56 17.69
CA ILE A 38 -4.59 -8.54 17.26
C ILE A 38 -4.20 -9.96 17.62
N SER A 39 -5.22 -10.78 17.92
CA SER A 39 -5.05 -12.23 18.06
C SER A 39 -4.88 -12.89 16.69
N ARG A 40 -4.33 -14.11 16.68
CA ARG A 40 -4.18 -14.93 15.47
C ARG A 40 -5.53 -15.20 14.80
N GLU A 41 -6.57 -15.46 15.59
CA GLU A 41 -7.93 -15.71 15.11
C GLU A 41 -8.48 -14.47 14.40
N GLN A 42 -8.24 -13.28 14.95
CA GLN A 42 -8.61 -12.01 14.34
C GLN A 42 -7.82 -11.78 13.04
N ALA A 43 -6.51 -12.02 13.05
CA ALA A 43 -5.65 -11.86 11.88
C ALA A 43 -6.08 -12.78 10.71
N LEU A 44 -6.53 -13.99 11.02
CA LEU A 44 -6.96 -14.98 10.04
C LEU A 44 -8.41 -14.79 9.59
N SER A 45 -9.22 -13.95 10.25
CA SER A 45 -10.68 -13.84 10.04
C SER A 45 -11.10 -13.70 8.57
N ASN A 46 -10.37 -12.89 7.79
CA ASN A 46 -10.64 -12.60 6.38
C ASN A 46 -9.80 -13.43 5.38
N ALA A 47 -9.03 -14.41 5.85
CA ALA A 47 -8.23 -15.26 4.96
C ALA A 47 -9.15 -16.08 4.04
N GLY A 48 -8.93 -16.00 2.72
CA GLY A 48 -9.70 -16.76 1.73
C GLY A 48 -9.54 -18.28 1.89
N LEU A 49 -8.34 -18.75 2.20
CA LEU A 49 -8.06 -20.14 2.59
C LEU A 49 -7.02 -20.12 3.71
N LYS A 50 -7.31 -20.83 4.80
CA LYS A 50 -6.47 -20.91 6.00
C LYS A 50 -6.66 -22.27 6.66
N ASP A 51 -5.64 -22.69 7.39
CA ASP A 51 -5.82 -23.65 8.47
C ASP A 51 -6.01 -22.91 9.80
N GLU A 52 -5.87 -23.61 10.94
CA GLU A 52 -6.02 -22.98 12.25
C GLU A 52 -5.00 -21.86 12.51
N SER A 53 -3.82 -21.93 11.91
CA SER A 53 -2.67 -21.07 12.22
C SER A 53 -2.09 -20.29 11.03
N PHE A 54 -2.31 -20.73 9.80
CA PHE A 54 -1.59 -20.28 8.62
C PHE A 54 -2.53 -19.95 7.46
N PHE A 55 -2.09 -19.01 6.62
CA PHE A 55 -2.68 -18.76 5.31
C PHE A 55 -2.23 -19.85 4.34
N MET A 56 -3.17 -20.43 3.60
CA MET A 56 -2.86 -21.47 2.61
C MET A 56 -2.66 -20.83 1.24
N VAL A 57 -1.49 -21.07 0.65
CA VAL A 57 -1.13 -20.61 -0.70
C VAL A 57 -0.64 -21.79 -1.55
N PRO A 58 -0.78 -21.72 -2.89
CA PRO A 58 -0.18 -22.72 -3.77
C PRO A 58 1.33 -22.82 -3.52
N LYS A 59 1.83 -24.05 -3.47
CA LYS A 59 3.27 -24.30 -3.33
C LYS A 59 4.02 -23.67 -4.51
N VAL A 60 5.07 -22.92 -4.23
CA VAL A 60 5.99 -22.44 -5.27
C VAL A 60 6.69 -23.65 -5.87
N ILE A 61 6.41 -23.94 -7.14
CA ILE A 61 7.07 -25.00 -7.91
C ILE A 61 7.98 -24.28 -8.93
N ASN A 62 9.29 -24.46 -8.80
CA ASN A 62 10.22 -24.07 -9.86
C ASN A 62 10.18 -25.13 -10.97
N LYS A 63 10.25 -24.68 -12.23
CA LYS A 63 10.32 -25.54 -13.41
C LYS A 63 11.72 -26.11 -13.59
#